data_AF-A0A258YMW6-F1
#
_entry.id   AF-A0A258YMW6-F1
#
_cell.length_a   1.000
_cell.length_b   1.000
_cell.length_c   1.000
_cell.angle_alpha   90.00
_cell.angle_beta   90.00
_cell.angle_gamma   90.00
#
_symmetry.space_group_name_H-M   'P 1'
#
loop_
_entity.id
_entity.type
_entity.pdbx_description
1 polymer ?
#
loop_
_entity_poly.entity_id
_entity_poly.type
_entity_poly.pdbx_seq_one_letter_code
_entity_poly.pdbx_strand_id
1 'polypeptide(L)'
;MANETKFSEQESLQLIAEMIKKAKGSYHDTGIGSLLWGAVVSIASLMSYLQREYDFTLAIDIWWLVFAAIVPQVYISIKEKKNMKAKQYDEDVVNAVWLVFGISIFGLNFYQNIVPVQTERLIAEEGWTMMKHFSDGRPDEAIRPFTPSLSSFYILIYAFPTMVTGMVKKFNPMKIGAIITYGLFILSLFTESKYDMLLGSASALICWFIPGVILRKKYLAQTKPNV
;
A
#
# COMPACT_ATOMS: atom_id res chain seq x y z
N MET A 1 -49.77 16.76 27.20
CA MET A 1 -50.09 16.56 25.78
C MET A 1 -48.98 17.24 24.99
N ALA A 2 -48.08 16.44 24.39
CA ALA A 2 -46.93 16.96 23.66
C ALA A 2 -47.40 17.53 22.32
N ASN A 3 -46.98 18.76 22.04
CA ASN A 3 -47.34 19.52 20.86
C ASN A 3 -46.53 18.97 19.67
N GLU A 4 -47.15 18.20 18.78
CA GLU A 4 -46.52 17.78 17.53
C GLU A 4 -46.39 19.00 16.61
N THR A 5 -45.20 19.60 16.56
CA THR A 5 -44.84 20.59 15.55
C THR A 5 -44.94 19.95 14.17
N LYS A 6 -46.05 20.18 13.47
CA LYS A 6 -46.19 19.91 12.03
C LYS A 6 -45.12 20.74 11.32
N PHE A 7 -44.05 20.07 10.88
CA PHE A 7 -43.05 20.69 10.01
C PHE A 7 -43.74 21.27 8.78
N SER A 8 -43.41 22.51 8.44
CA SER A 8 -43.81 23.10 7.16
C SER A 8 -43.26 22.22 6.03
N GLU A 9 -43.98 22.10 4.91
CA GLU A 9 -43.51 21.35 3.73
C GLU A 9 -42.13 21.83 3.27
N GLN A 10 -41.83 23.13 3.43
CA GLN A 10 -40.54 23.71 3.11
C GLN A 10 -39.43 23.27 4.08
N GLU A 11 -39.72 23.15 5.38
CA GLU A 11 -38.75 22.67 6.37
C GLU A 11 -38.48 21.18 6.21
N SER A 12 -39.51 20.39 5.87
CA SER A 12 -39.37 18.96 5.56
C SER A 12 -38.52 18.75 4.30
N LEU A 13 -38.74 19.53 3.25
CA LEU A 13 -37.93 19.50 2.03
C LEU A 13 -36.49 19.96 2.28
N GLN A 14 -36.29 20.99 3.10
CA GLN A 14 -34.95 21.44 3.51
C GLN A 14 -34.23 20.37 4.33
N LEU A 15 -34.90 19.72 5.28
CA LEU A 15 -34.33 18.64 6.06
C LEU A 15 -33.99 17.44 5.16
N ILE A 16 -34.85 17.06 4.22
CA ILE A 16 -34.56 15.99 3.26
C ILE A 16 -33.37 16.38 2.37
N ALA A 17 -33.32 17.62 1.87
CA ALA A 17 -32.19 18.10 1.07
C ALA A 17 -30.89 18.14 1.87
N GLU A 18 -30.95 18.55 3.15
CA GLU A 18 -29.81 18.55 4.06
C GLU A 18 -29.37 17.13 4.41
N MET A 19 -30.30 16.21 4.66
CA MET A 19 -30.03 14.79 4.89
C MET A 19 -29.45 14.11 3.64
N ILE A 20 -29.96 14.41 2.45
CA ILE A 20 -29.40 13.96 1.17
C ILE A 20 -28.01 14.57 0.96
N LYS A 21 -27.83 15.85 1.23
CA LYS A 21 -26.53 16.55 1.10
C LYS A 21 -25.50 16.02 2.10
N LYS A 22 -25.90 15.71 3.33
CA LYS A 22 -25.08 15.14 4.39
C LYS A 22 -24.74 13.68 4.11
N ALA A 23 -25.68 12.90 3.57
CA ALA A 23 -25.45 11.54 3.08
C ALA A 23 -24.54 11.51 1.84
N LYS A 24 -24.63 12.53 0.97
CA LYS A 24 -23.80 12.66 -0.23
C LYS A 24 -22.42 13.28 0.06
N GLY A 25 -22.29 14.00 1.17
CA GLY A 25 -21.10 14.78 1.57
C GLY A 25 -20.24 14.17 2.67
N SER A 26 -20.57 12.98 3.19
CA SER A 26 -19.80 12.32 4.26
C SER A 26 -18.55 11.59 3.75
N TYR A 27 -17.80 12.19 2.82
CA TYR A 27 -16.54 11.64 2.33
C TYR A 27 -15.38 12.34 3.04
N HIS A 28 -14.95 11.81 4.18
CA HIS A 28 -13.97 12.43 5.09
C HIS A 28 -12.59 11.76 5.07
N ASP A 29 -12.15 11.24 3.93
CA ASP A 29 -10.77 10.78 3.77
C ASP A 29 -9.90 11.94 3.24
N THR A 30 -8.86 12.31 4.00
CA THR A 30 -7.99 13.44 3.69
C THR A 30 -6.99 13.12 2.56
N GLY A 31 -6.80 11.84 2.26
CA GLY A 31 -5.80 11.33 1.32
C GLY A 31 -4.35 11.45 1.77
N ILE A 32 -4.08 11.96 2.98
CA ILE A 32 -2.71 12.12 3.50
C ILE A 32 -2.05 10.75 3.65
N GLY A 33 -2.75 9.75 4.20
CA GLY A 33 -2.19 8.41 4.39
C GLY A 33 -1.74 7.77 3.08
N SER A 34 -2.58 7.82 2.03
CA SER A 34 -2.22 7.29 0.71
C SER A 34 -1.07 8.05 0.05
N LEU A 35 -1.00 9.37 0.22
CA LEU A 35 0.13 10.17 -0.25
C LEU A 35 1.45 9.76 0.40
N LEU A 36 1.43 9.62 1.73
CA LEU A 36 2.59 9.26 2.53
C LEU A 36 3.11 7.88 2.13
N TRP A 37 2.24 6.86 2.11
CA TRP A 37 2.63 5.50 1.73
C TRP A 37 3.07 5.39 0.27
N GLY A 38 2.38 6.08 -0.64
CA GLY A 38 2.76 6.12 -2.05
C GLY A 38 4.15 6.71 -2.28
N ALA A 39 4.48 7.81 -1.59
CA ALA A 39 5.80 8.44 -1.69
C ALA A 39 6.89 7.58 -1.06
N VAL A 40 6.69 7.14 0.19
CA VAL A 40 7.69 6.36 0.94
C VAL A 40 8.04 5.06 0.23
N VAL A 41 7.04 4.29 -0.18
CA VAL A 41 7.28 2.99 -0.82
C VAL A 41 7.83 3.16 -2.23
N SER A 42 7.41 4.20 -2.96
CA SER A 42 7.99 4.51 -4.28
C SER A 42 9.48 4.86 -4.17
N ILE A 43 9.87 5.70 -3.21
CA ILE A 43 11.26 6.09 -2.96
C ILE A 43 12.07 4.86 -2.53
N ALA A 44 11.58 4.07 -1.57
CA ALA A 44 12.28 2.89 -1.08
C ALA A 44 12.52 1.86 -2.21
N SER A 45 11.50 1.60 -3.02
CA SER A 45 11.57 0.65 -4.13
C SER A 45 12.51 1.15 -5.25
N LEU A 46 12.43 2.44 -5.58
CA LEU A 46 13.32 3.05 -6.59
C LEU A 46 14.78 3.03 -6.14
N MET A 47 15.04 3.39 -4.89
CA MET A 47 16.40 3.38 -4.35
C MET A 47 16.97 1.97 -4.28
N SER A 48 16.15 0.97 -3.95
CA SER A 48 16.58 -0.43 -3.96
C SER A 48 16.92 -0.92 -5.37
N TYR A 49 16.16 -0.48 -6.39
CA TYR A 49 16.50 -0.72 -7.79
C TYR A 49 17.87 -0.11 -8.15
N LEU A 50 18.10 1.16 -7.79
CA LEU A 50 19.36 1.84 -8.07
C LEU A 50 20.55 1.16 -7.38
N GLN A 51 20.39 0.72 -6.13
CA GLN A 51 21.43 -0.06 -5.44
C GLN A 51 21.79 -1.33 -6.20
N ARG A 52 20.80 -2.03 -6.76
CA ARG A 52 21.02 -3.28 -7.50
C ARG A 52 21.60 -3.05 -8.90
N GLU A 53 21.27 -1.93 -9.54
CA GLU A 53 21.75 -1.60 -10.89
C GLU A 53 23.19 -1.05 -10.87
N TYR A 54 23.53 -0.22 -9.88
CA TYR A 54 24.84 0.42 -9.77
C TYR A 54 25.76 -0.23 -8.72
N ASP A 55 25.33 -1.35 -8.15
CA ASP A 55 26.06 -2.19 -7.18
C ASP A 55 26.70 -1.42 -6.01
N PHE A 56 25.99 -0.40 -5.50
CA PHE A 56 26.42 0.36 -4.33
C PHE A 56 25.59 -0.02 -3.10
N THR A 57 26.20 0.09 -1.93
CA THR A 57 25.56 -0.19 -0.65
C THR A 57 25.35 1.10 0.15
N LEU A 58 24.21 1.20 0.83
CA LEU A 58 23.97 2.25 1.81
C LEU A 58 24.39 1.77 3.20
N ALA A 59 24.85 2.69 4.04
CA ALA A 59 25.17 2.38 5.44
C ALA A 59 23.94 1.92 6.25
N ILE A 60 22.74 2.33 5.84
CA ILE A 60 21.47 1.96 6.45
C ILE A 60 20.55 1.43 5.34
N ASP A 61 19.89 0.31 5.59
CA ASP A 61 18.90 -0.25 4.67
C ASP A 61 17.77 0.77 4.43
N ILE A 62 17.49 1.05 3.16
CA ILE A 62 16.47 2.02 2.76
C ILE A 62 15.08 1.65 3.27
N TRP A 63 14.79 0.37 3.49
CA TRP A 63 13.49 -0.08 4.01
C TRP A 63 13.24 0.35 5.46
N TRP A 64 14.25 0.84 6.20
CA TRP A 64 14.03 1.55 7.47
C TRP A 64 13.15 2.79 7.33
N LEU A 65 13.08 3.39 6.13
CA LEU A 65 12.17 4.50 5.82
C LEU A 65 10.70 4.09 6.01
N VAL A 66 10.34 2.85 5.66
CA VAL A 66 8.97 2.31 5.82
C VAL A 66 8.60 2.21 7.29
N PHE A 67 9.52 1.76 8.13
CA PHE A 67 9.33 1.73 9.59
C PHE A 67 9.22 3.14 10.17
N ALA A 68 10.07 4.07 9.73
CA ALA A 68 10.01 5.46 10.15
C ALA A 68 8.68 6.13 9.77
N ALA A 69 8.06 5.74 8.65
CA ALA A 69 6.78 6.23 8.18
C ALA A 69 5.57 5.81 9.04
N ILE A 70 5.70 4.76 9.86
CA ILE A 70 4.65 4.33 10.80
C ILE A 70 4.37 5.42 11.83
N VAL A 71 5.40 6.10 12.34
CA VAL A 71 5.26 7.16 13.37
C VAL A 71 4.37 8.32 12.90
N PRO A 72 4.67 9.02 11.78
CA PRO A 72 3.80 10.07 11.27
C PRO A 72 2.43 9.52 10.86
N GLN A 73 2.34 8.31 10.31
CA GLN A 73 1.07 7.70 9.93
C GLN A 73 0.13 7.49 11.13
N VAL A 74 0.66 6.99 12.26
CA VAL A 74 -0.12 6.83 13.50
C VAL A 74 -0.57 8.19 14.03
N TYR A 75 0.32 9.18 14.05
CA TYR A 75 -0.02 10.54 14.47
C TYR A 75 -1.15 11.15 13.61
N ILE A 76 -1.06 11.00 12.28
CA ILE A 76 -2.10 11.46 11.34
C ILE A 76 -3.42 10.74 11.61
N SER A 77 -3.40 9.41 11.76
CA SER A 77 -4.60 8.61 11.99
C SER A 77 -5.31 9.00 13.30
N ILE A 78 -4.57 9.26 14.38
CA ILE A 78 -5.13 9.74 15.65
C ILE A 78 -5.78 11.12 15.46
N LYS A 79 -5.12 12.03 14.74
CA LYS A 79 -5.65 13.38 14.47
C LYS A 79 -6.92 13.34 13.62
N GLU A 80 -6.96 12.47 12.61
CA GLU A 80 -8.13 12.31 11.74
C GLU A 80 -9.32 11.73 12.48
N LYS A 81 -9.11 10.68 13.29
CA LYS A 81 -10.18 10.10 14.13
C LYS A 81 -10.83 11.11 15.07
N LYS A 82 -10.06 12.05 15.63
CA LYS A 82 -10.61 13.11 16.49
C LYS A 82 -11.51 14.10 15.73
N ASN A 83 -11.29 14.27 14.43
CA ASN A 83 -12.07 15.19 13.59
C ASN A 83 -13.29 14.52 12.94
N MET A 84 -13.42 13.19 13.01
CA MET A 84 -14.55 12.46 12.46
C MET A 84 -15.79 12.57 13.35
N LYS A 85 -16.85 13.18 12.83
CA LYS A 85 -18.11 13.41 13.55
C LYS A 85 -19.08 12.21 13.57
N ALA A 86 -18.80 11.14 12.82
CA ALA A 86 -19.59 9.90 12.84
C ALA A 86 -18.74 8.70 12.37
N LYS A 87 -18.91 7.55 13.01
CA LYS A 87 -18.25 6.28 12.66
C LYS A 87 -18.96 5.67 11.45
N GLN A 88 -18.24 5.43 10.35
CA GLN A 88 -18.79 4.79 9.16
C GLN A 88 -18.44 3.31 9.14
N TYR A 89 -19.43 2.46 8.85
CA TYR A 89 -19.25 1.00 8.72
C TYR A 89 -18.20 0.63 7.64
N ASP A 90 -18.17 1.37 6.53
CA ASP A 90 -17.21 1.17 5.44
C ASP A 90 -15.74 1.37 5.89
N GLU A 91 -15.52 2.20 6.90
CA GLU A 91 -14.18 2.48 7.42
C GLU A 91 -13.63 1.28 8.21
N ASP A 92 -14.49 0.62 9.00
CA ASP A 92 -14.10 -0.56 9.78
C ASP A 92 -13.67 -1.71 8.85
N VAL A 93 -14.38 -1.90 7.73
CA VAL A 93 -14.02 -2.90 6.70
C VAL A 93 -12.65 -2.57 6.08
N VAL A 94 -12.45 -1.32 5.66
CA VAL A 94 -11.17 -0.89 5.07
C VAL A 94 -10.02 -1.05 6.07
N ASN A 95 -10.21 -0.65 7.31
CA ASN A 95 -9.20 -0.79 8.37
C ASN A 95 -8.84 -2.25 8.63
N ALA A 96 -9.83 -3.16 8.67
CA ALA A 96 -9.58 -4.60 8.83
C ALA A 96 -8.73 -5.16 7.67
N VAL A 97 -9.03 -4.76 6.43
CA VAL A 97 -8.26 -5.18 5.24
C VAL A 97 -6.82 -4.71 5.31
N TRP A 98 -6.59 -3.45 5.71
CA TRP A 98 -5.23 -2.91 5.87
C TRP A 98 -4.46 -3.56 7.03
N LEU A 99 -5.14 -3.92 8.12
CA LEU A 99 -4.54 -4.67 9.22
C LEU A 99 -4.06 -6.05 8.75
N VAL A 100 -4.93 -6.80 8.08
CA VAL A 100 -4.60 -8.14 7.53
C VAL A 100 -3.45 -8.02 6.53
N PHE A 101 -3.51 -7.03 5.64
CA PHE A 101 -2.41 -6.74 4.71
C PHE A 101 -1.08 -6.50 5.44
N GLY A 102 -1.07 -5.68 6.49
CA GLY A 102 0.14 -5.43 7.29
C GLY A 102 0.69 -6.68 7.97
N ILE A 103 -0.18 -7.52 8.54
CA ILE A 103 0.20 -8.81 9.14
C ILE A 103 0.80 -9.74 8.08
N SER A 104 0.21 -9.80 6.89
CA SER A 104 0.72 -10.61 5.77
C SER A 104 2.09 -10.15 5.29
N ILE A 105 2.32 -8.83 5.16
CA ILE A 105 3.63 -8.27 4.82
C ILE A 105 4.68 -8.62 5.87
N PHE A 106 4.31 -8.54 7.16
CA PHE A 106 5.18 -8.93 8.25
C PHE A 106 5.56 -10.42 8.15
N GLY A 107 4.58 -11.31 7.95
CA GLY A 107 4.84 -12.74 7.74
C GLY A 107 5.74 -13.02 6.53
N LEU A 108 5.53 -12.32 5.42
CA LEU A 108 6.35 -12.45 4.21
C LEU A 108 7.80 -12.01 4.44
N ASN A 109 8.03 -10.98 5.26
CA ASN A 109 9.38 -10.58 5.66
C ASN A 109 10.07 -11.66 6.52
N PHE A 110 9.35 -12.31 7.44
CA PHE A 110 9.91 -13.44 8.20
C PHE A 110 10.26 -14.60 7.27
N TYR A 111 9.38 -14.92 6.33
CA TYR A 111 9.63 -15.94 5.32
C TYR A 111 10.91 -15.66 4.51
N GLN A 112 11.09 -14.41 4.04
CA GLN A 112 12.29 -13.98 3.31
C GLN A 112 13.58 -14.17 4.11
N ASN A 113 13.56 -13.90 5.42
CA ASN A 113 14.77 -13.92 6.25
C ASN A 113 15.08 -15.31 6.83
N ILE A 114 14.07 -16.13 7.09
CA ILE A 114 14.24 -17.44 7.74
C ILE A 114 14.50 -18.54 6.72
N VAL A 115 13.73 -18.59 5.62
CA VAL A 115 13.77 -19.73 4.68
C VAL A 115 15.16 -19.96 4.07
N PRO A 116 15.88 -18.93 3.57
CA PRO A 116 17.24 -19.12 3.06
C PRO A 116 18.18 -19.82 4.05
N VAL A 117 18.16 -19.38 5.32
CA VAL A 117 19.02 -19.92 6.38
C VAL A 117 18.64 -21.36 6.73
N GLN A 118 17.35 -21.68 6.78
CA GLN A 118 16.90 -23.04 7.08
C GLN A 118 17.17 -23.99 5.92
N THR A 119 16.96 -23.55 4.68
CA THR A 119 17.30 -24.32 3.48
C THR A 119 18.79 -24.62 3.44
N GLU A 120 19.67 -23.67 3.81
CA GLU A 120 21.12 -23.89 3.88
C GLU A 120 21.49 -25.00 4.87
N ARG A 121 20.83 -25.02 6.04
CA ARG A 121 21.04 -26.06 7.06
C ARG A 121 20.60 -27.44 6.59
N LEU A 122 19.39 -27.55 6.02
CA LEU A 122 18.86 -28.82 5.52
C LEU A 122 19.74 -29.40 4.41
N ILE A 123 20.19 -28.55 3.48
CA ILE A 123 21.09 -28.94 2.39
C ILE A 123 22.44 -29.44 2.93
N ALA A 124 23.00 -28.76 3.95
CA ALA A 124 24.24 -29.17 4.59
C ALA A 124 24.13 -30.53 5.31
N GLU A 125 22.97 -30.83 5.93
CA GLU A 125 22.69 -32.14 6.53
C GLU A 125 22.63 -33.26 5.49
N GLU A 126 22.14 -32.97 4.28
CA GLU A 126 22.11 -33.90 3.14
C GLU A 126 23.47 -34.04 2.43
N GLY A 127 24.47 -33.24 2.81
CA GLY A 127 25.85 -33.35 2.32
C GLY A 127 26.10 -32.77 0.91
N TRP A 128 25.19 -31.94 0.39
CA TRP A 128 25.39 -31.21 -0.87
C TRP A 128 25.36 -29.69 -0.64
N THR A 129 25.75 -28.90 -1.64
CA THR A 129 25.70 -27.43 -1.60
C THR A 129 25.19 -26.91 -2.93
N MET A 130 24.43 -25.81 -2.94
CA MET A 130 24.08 -25.14 -4.19
C MET A 130 25.31 -24.46 -4.78
N MET A 131 25.56 -24.70 -6.06
CA MET A 131 26.72 -24.20 -6.80
C MET A 131 26.26 -23.48 -8.06
N LYS A 132 26.88 -22.35 -8.37
CA LYS A 132 26.73 -21.66 -9.65
C LYS A 132 27.86 -22.12 -10.57
N HIS A 133 27.48 -22.86 -11.60
CA HIS A 133 28.39 -23.28 -12.67
C HIS A 133 28.50 -22.18 -13.73
N PHE A 134 29.72 -21.81 -14.11
CA PHE A 134 29.96 -20.84 -15.17
C PHE A 134 30.27 -21.54 -16.50
N SER A 135 29.49 -21.27 -17.53
CA SER A 135 29.69 -21.84 -18.88
C SER A 135 31.00 -21.43 -19.57
N ASP A 136 31.74 -20.47 -19.01
CA ASP A 136 33.00 -19.93 -19.54
C ASP A 136 34.26 -20.65 -18.97
N GLY A 137 34.07 -21.71 -18.18
CA GLY A 137 35.16 -22.51 -17.63
C GLY A 137 35.75 -21.98 -16.32
N ARG A 138 35.19 -20.90 -15.75
CA ARG A 138 35.52 -20.50 -14.37
C ARG A 138 35.10 -21.60 -13.38
N PRO A 139 35.80 -21.72 -12.23
CA PRO A 139 35.45 -22.70 -11.21
C PRO A 139 34.05 -22.42 -10.65
N ASP A 140 33.36 -23.50 -10.27
CA ASP A 140 32.05 -23.41 -9.65
C ASP A 140 32.14 -22.68 -8.30
N GLU A 141 31.20 -21.77 -8.07
CA GLU A 141 31.11 -21.01 -6.83
C GLU A 141 29.91 -21.48 -6.00
N ALA A 142 30.12 -21.77 -4.72
CA ALA A 142 29.02 -22.10 -3.81
C ALA A 142 28.13 -20.86 -3.61
N ILE A 143 26.82 -21.03 -3.82
CA ILE A 143 25.82 -19.98 -3.59
C ILE A 143 24.97 -20.36 -2.39
N ARG A 144 24.64 -19.36 -1.57
CA ARG A 144 23.64 -19.54 -0.53
C ARG A 144 22.25 -19.65 -1.16
N PRO A 145 21.37 -20.51 -0.63
CA PRO A 145 19.96 -20.48 -0.97
C PRO A 145 19.42 -19.05 -0.85
N PHE A 146 18.60 -18.66 -1.81
CA PHE A 146 17.88 -17.40 -1.77
C PHE A 146 16.45 -17.66 -2.18
N THR A 147 15.53 -16.82 -1.74
CA THR A 147 14.13 -16.92 -2.13
C THR A 147 13.93 -16.19 -3.45
N PRO A 148 13.71 -16.88 -4.59
CA PRO A 148 13.55 -16.21 -5.87
C PRO A 148 12.26 -15.37 -5.88
N SER A 149 12.28 -14.25 -6.61
CA SER A 149 11.10 -13.43 -7.00
C SER A 149 10.18 -12.91 -5.89
N LEU A 150 10.67 -12.74 -4.66
CA LEU A 150 9.86 -12.18 -3.57
C LEU A 150 9.38 -10.74 -3.84
N SER A 151 10.16 -9.97 -4.61
CA SER A 151 9.80 -8.61 -5.04
C SER A 151 8.49 -8.55 -5.82
N SER A 152 8.23 -9.51 -6.70
CA SER A 152 6.98 -9.63 -7.46
C SER A 152 5.78 -9.85 -6.52
N PHE A 153 5.94 -10.65 -5.46
CA PHE A 153 4.88 -10.89 -4.48
C PHE A 153 4.46 -9.62 -3.74
N TYR A 154 5.39 -8.71 -3.45
CA TYR A 154 5.02 -7.42 -2.86
C TYR A 154 4.11 -6.60 -3.78
N ILE A 155 4.37 -6.58 -5.10
CA ILE A 155 3.52 -5.90 -6.09
C ILE A 155 2.09 -6.48 -6.05
N LEU A 156 1.98 -7.80 -6.07
CA LEU A 156 0.69 -8.50 -6.01
C LEU A 156 -0.09 -8.14 -4.75
N ILE A 157 0.57 -8.23 -3.59
CA ILE A 157 -0.09 -8.06 -2.30
C ILE A 157 -0.45 -6.58 -2.06
N TYR A 158 0.28 -5.61 -2.63
CA TYR A 158 -0.03 -4.18 -2.57
C TYR A 158 -1.31 -3.81 -3.35
N ALA A 159 -1.60 -4.53 -4.44
CA ALA A 159 -2.81 -4.31 -5.23
C ALA A 159 -4.08 -4.69 -4.47
N PHE A 160 -4.03 -5.71 -3.62
CA PHE A 160 -5.18 -6.24 -2.88
C PHE A 160 -5.89 -5.20 -1.99
N PRO A 161 -5.25 -4.58 -0.97
CA PRO A 161 -5.94 -3.64 -0.09
C PRO A 161 -6.38 -2.38 -0.86
N THR A 162 -5.65 -2.01 -1.92
CA THR A 162 -5.98 -0.89 -2.80
C THR A 162 -7.26 -1.16 -3.59
N MET A 163 -7.39 -2.35 -4.18
CA MET A 163 -8.60 -2.77 -4.89
C MET A 163 -9.81 -2.76 -3.97
N VAL A 164 -9.69 -3.39 -2.79
CA VAL A 164 -10.78 -3.46 -1.82
C VAL A 164 -11.16 -2.06 -1.35
N THR A 165 -10.19 -1.20 -1.04
CA THR A 165 -10.44 0.20 -0.68
C THR A 165 -11.19 0.93 -1.79
N GLY A 166 -10.77 0.75 -3.06
CA GLY A 166 -11.44 1.33 -4.22
C GLY A 166 -12.87 0.82 -4.44
N MET A 167 -13.15 -0.45 -4.13
CA MET A 167 -14.48 -1.05 -4.22
C MET A 167 -15.41 -0.56 -3.11
N VAL A 168 -14.96 -0.64 -1.85
CA VAL A 168 -15.72 -0.23 -0.66
C VAL A 168 -16.00 1.27 -0.70
N LYS A 169 -14.97 2.10 -0.92
CA LYS A 169 -15.12 3.56 -0.97
C LYS A 169 -15.66 4.07 -2.32
N LYS A 170 -15.98 3.18 -3.26
CA LYS A 170 -16.43 3.51 -4.63
C LYS A 170 -15.51 4.52 -5.34
N PHE A 171 -14.20 4.43 -5.07
CA PHE A 171 -13.21 5.38 -5.56
C PHE A 171 -12.47 4.81 -6.78
N ASN A 172 -12.90 5.24 -7.97
CA ASN A 172 -12.39 4.74 -9.25
C ASN A 172 -10.85 4.84 -9.43
N PRO A 173 -10.16 5.92 -9.01
CA PRO A 173 -8.71 6.00 -9.14
C PRO A 173 -7.96 4.85 -8.45
N MET A 174 -8.40 4.42 -7.26
CA MET A 174 -7.77 3.26 -6.58
C MET A 174 -8.08 1.94 -7.28
N LYS A 175 -9.29 1.75 -7.82
CA LYS A 175 -9.63 0.54 -8.60
C LYS A 175 -8.77 0.43 -9.85
N ILE A 176 -8.67 1.50 -10.64
CA ILE A 176 -7.84 1.55 -11.84
C ILE A 176 -6.38 1.33 -11.47
N GLY A 177 -5.89 1.99 -10.41
CA GLY A 177 -4.54 1.81 -9.94
C GLY A 177 -4.22 0.36 -9.58
N ALA A 178 -5.10 -0.31 -8.83
CA ALA A 178 -4.94 -1.71 -8.49
C ALA A 178 -4.96 -2.65 -9.71
N ILE A 179 -5.84 -2.41 -10.70
CA ILE A 179 -5.86 -3.19 -11.95
C ILE A 179 -4.53 -3.06 -12.69
N ILE A 180 -4.01 -1.83 -12.82
CA ILE A 180 -2.72 -1.60 -13.46
C ILE A 180 -1.60 -2.32 -12.70
N THR A 181 -1.60 -2.26 -11.37
CA THR A 181 -0.60 -2.94 -10.54
C THR A 181 -0.67 -4.46 -10.63
N TYR A 182 -1.86 -5.07 -10.75
CA TYR A 182 -1.96 -6.49 -11.09
C TYR A 182 -1.33 -6.79 -12.46
N GLY A 183 -1.49 -5.90 -13.45
CA GLY A 183 -0.80 -6.00 -14.72
C GLY A 183 0.73 -5.90 -14.59
N LEU A 184 1.23 -4.99 -13.75
CA LEU A 184 2.66 -4.86 -13.45
C LEU A 184 3.21 -6.09 -12.71
N PHE A 185 2.41 -6.72 -11.86
CA PHE A 185 2.76 -8.01 -11.26
C PHE A 185 2.93 -9.08 -12.33
N ILE A 186 1.98 -9.23 -13.27
CA ILE A 186 2.09 -10.21 -14.36
C ILE A 186 3.35 -9.93 -15.19
N LEU A 187 3.63 -8.67 -15.50
CA LEU A 187 4.86 -8.26 -16.19
C LEU A 187 6.11 -8.65 -15.40
N SER A 188 6.10 -8.49 -14.07
CA SER A 188 7.24 -8.81 -13.22
C SER A 188 7.65 -10.28 -13.24
N LEU A 189 6.72 -11.19 -13.57
CA LEU A 189 7.02 -12.62 -13.70
C LEU A 189 7.99 -12.93 -14.85
N PHE A 190 8.13 -12.02 -15.80
CA PHE A 190 9.01 -12.17 -16.96
C PHE A 190 10.26 -11.30 -16.85
N THR A 191 10.47 -10.60 -15.73
CA THR A 191 11.60 -9.70 -15.52
C THR A 191 12.55 -10.21 -14.45
N GLU A 192 13.80 -9.73 -14.51
CA GLU A 192 14.76 -9.97 -13.43
C GLU A 192 14.33 -9.24 -12.16
N SER A 193 14.69 -9.81 -11.00
CA SER A 193 14.35 -9.29 -9.67
C SER A 193 14.71 -7.82 -9.43
N LYS A 194 15.70 -7.28 -10.15
CA LYS A 194 16.03 -5.85 -10.08
C LYS A 194 14.90 -4.99 -10.64
N TYR A 195 14.36 -5.34 -11.81
CA TYR A 195 13.29 -4.60 -12.45
C TYR A 195 11.98 -4.70 -11.69
N ASP A 196 11.76 -5.76 -10.91
CA ASP A 196 10.61 -5.87 -10.02
C ASP A 196 10.57 -4.73 -9.00
N MET A 197 11.71 -4.26 -8.51
CA MET A 197 11.76 -3.13 -7.56
C MET A 197 11.41 -1.80 -8.26
N LEU A 198 11.78 -1.65 -9.53
CA LEU A 198 11.36 -0.52 -10.36
C LEU A 198 9.85 -0.55 -10.62
N LEU A 199 9.31 -1.72 -10.99
CA LEU A 199 7.88 -1.95 -11.16
C LEU A 199 7.11 -1.73 -9.84
N GLY A 200 7.70 -2.10 -8.70
CA GLY A 200 7.19 -1.81 -7.36
C GLY A 200 7.10 -0.32 -7.08
N SER A 201 8.10 0.47 -7.49
CA SER A 201 8.04 1.93 -7.38
C SER A 201 6.91 2.54 -8.20
N ALA A 202 6.77 2.13 -9.47
CA ALA A 202 5.67 2.55 -10.33
C ALA A 202 4.31 2.15 -9.74
N SER A 203 4.22 0.94 -9.19
CA SER A 203 3.02 0.43 -8.54
C SER A 203 2.61 1.28 -7.34
N ALA A 204 3.54 1.67 -6.47
CA ALA A 204 3.25 2.53 -5.32
C ALA A 204 2.74 3.91 -5.75
N LEU A 205 3.29 4.48 -6.82
CA LEU A 205 2.81 5.75 -7.37
C LEU A 205 1.38 5.63 -7.90
N ILE A 206 1.09 4.56 -8.64
CA ILE A 206 -0.20 4.33 -9.30
C ILE A 206 -1.29 3.92 -8.30
N CYS A 207 -0.98 3.06 -7.33
CA CYS A 207 -1.94 2.58 -6.33
C CYS A 207 -2.24 3.60 -5.23
N TRP A 208 -1.24 4.37 -4.79
CA TRP A 208 -1.36 5.17 -3.56
C TRP A 208 -1.08 6.64 -3.77
N PHE A 209 0.01 7.01 -4.44
CA PHE A 209 0.40 8.42 -4.56
C PHE A 209 -0.59 9.21 -5.43
N ILE A 210 -0.83 8.79 -6.67
CA ILE A 210 -1.73 9.47 -7.60
C ILE A 210 -3.16 9.53 -7.04
N PRO A 211 -3.76 8.41 -6.56
CA PRO A 211 -5.07 8.46 -5.93
C PRO A 211 -5.08 9.35 -4.67
N GLY A 212 -3.99 9.36 -3.89
CA GLY A 212 -3.79 10.24 -2.74
C GLY A 212 -3.80 11.73 -3.11
N VAL A 213 -3.11 12.13 -4.19
CA VAL A 213 -3.14 13.52 -4.69
C VAL A 213 -4.57 13.91 -5.09
N ILE A 214 -5.27 13.05 -5.80
CA ILE A 214 -6.66 13.29 -6.23
C ILE A 214 -7.57 13.46 -5.01
N LEU A 215 -7.41 12.58 -4.04
CA LEU A 215 -8.19 12.56 -2.81
C LEU A 215 -7.95 13.83 -1.97
N ARG A 216 -6.68 14.23 -1.83
CA ARG A 216 -6.28 15.46 -1.15
C ARG A 216 -6.86 16.70 -1.80
N LYS A 217 -6.84 16.78 -3.14
CA LYS A 217 -7.45 17.89 -3.89
C LYS A 217 -8.95 17.99 -3.63
N LYS A 218 -9.66 16.84 -3.63
CA LYS A 218 -11.10 16.78 -3.32
C LYS A 218 -11.40 17.23 -1.89
N TYR A 219 -10.63 16.74 -0.92
CA TYR A 219 -10.75 17.14 0.48
C TYR A 219 -10.57 18.65 0.65
N LEU A 220 -9.49 19.22 0.10
CA LEU A 220 -9.21 20.65 0.21
C LEU A 220 -10.31 21.51 -0.42
N ALA A 221 -10.88 21.08 -1.55
CA ALA A 221 -11.99 21.78 -2.19
C ALA A 221 -13.27 21.80 -1.34
N GLN A 222 -13.53 20.75 -0.55
CA GLN A 222 -14.67 20.68 0.35
C GLN A 222 -14.47 21.50 1.64
N THR A 223 -13.22 21.69 2.06
CA THR A 223 -12.88 22.46 3.28
C THR A 223 -12.70 23.97 3.04
N LYS A 224 -12.68 24.43 1.78
CA LYS A 224 -12.63 25.87 1.50
C LYS A 224 -13.91 26.53 2.02
N PRO A 225 -13.82 27.61 2.81
CA PRO A 225 -15.00 28.40 3.12
C PRO A 225 -15.58 28.93 1.80
N ASN A 226 -16.89 28.78 1.61
CA ASN A 226 -17.59 29.45 0.52
C ASN A 226 -17.40 30.97 0.75
N VAL A 227 -16.50 31.57 -0.02
CA VAL A 227 -16.37 33.03 -0.14
C VAL A 227 -17.32 33.49 -1.24
#